data_AF-A0A429TI13-F1
#
_entry.id   AF-A0A429TI13-F1
#
_cell.length_a   1.000
_cell.length_b   1.000
_cell.length_c   1.000
_cell.angle_alpha   90.00
_cell.angle_beta   90.00
_cell.angle_gamma   90.00
#
_symmetry.space_group_name_H-M   'P 1'
#
loop_
_entity.id
_entity.type
_entity.pdbx_description
1 polymer ?
#
loop_
_entity_poly.entity_id
_entity_poly.type
_entity_poly.pdbx_seq_one_letter_code
_entity_poly.pdbx_strand_id
1 'polypeptide(L)'
;MPHLRPGAAAPARPGVLLPRRELAAGWTLMVLIAVLAWAVTVGQSRRMAVEPGTMGMAPPLFLALWVVMMAAMMLPSVAPVAITWVRAIGRHSAGPARVLRITGFVSGYLLAWTAFGLLVYGVLAVTGRLVGGSPAAARWIGAGAFLLAGLQQFGPLKRICLRHCRNPMFQLARYARYRRWAKDLRVGAHHGLYCVGCCWGLMIVLIPLGVMNVAAMAAVAGVIFLEKLWWRGPWLARAVGVAFLVLAVLAPFQGWLLPGLQEAPMGDMDMDMGPAR
;
A
#
# COMPACT_ATOMS: atom_id res chain seq x y z
N MET A 1 -45.15 -27.34 34.73
CA MET A 1 -44.50 -26.24 34.00
C MET A 1 -43.28 -25.79 34.79
N PRO A 2 -42.04 -26.13 34.39
CA PRO A 2 -40.85 -25.71 35.14
C PRO A 2 -40.41 -24.29 34.72
N HIS A 3 -40.17 -23.46 35.72
CA HIS A 3 -39.70 -22.08 35.60
C HIS A 3 -38.29 -22.02 34.98
N LEU A 4 -38.17 -21.48 33.76
CA LEU A 4 -36.89 -21.11 33.16
C LEU A 4 -36.37 -19.83 33.84
N ARG A 5 -35.32 -19.96 34.66
CA ARG A 5 -34.54 -18.82 35.15
C ARG A 5 -33.79 -18.19 33.98
N PRO A 6 -33.90 -16.87 33.73
CA PRO A 6 -33.03 -16.20 32.77
C PRO A 6 -31.59 -16.27 33.29
N GLY A 7 -30.73 -16.98 32.56
CA GLY A 7 -29.30 -17.05 32.86
C GLY A 7 -28.70 -15.65 32.87
N ALA A 8 -28.12 -15.25 34.00
CA ALA A 8 -27.42 -13.98 34.13
C ALA A 8 -26.37 -13.85 33.01
N ALA A 9 -26.54 -12.83 32.17
CA ALA A 9 -25.56 -12.49 31.16
C ALA A 9 -24.22 -12.23 31.86
N ALA A 10 -23.19 -13.02 31.51
CA ALA A 10 -21.85 -12.84 32.04
C ALA A 10 -21.41 -11.39 31.81
N PRO A 11 -20.83 -10.70 32.82
CA PRO A 11 -20.42 -9.33 32.68
C PRO A 11 -19.39 -9.22 31.54
N ALA A 12 -19.65 -8.32 30.59
CA ALA A 12 -18.72 -8.00 29.53
C ALA A 12 -17.40 -7.55 30.15
N ARG A 13 -16.33 -8.35 29.97
CA ARG A 13 -15.00 -8.00 30.49
C ARG A 13 -14.59 -6.63 29.95
N PRO A 14 -14.19 -5.68 30.82
CA PRO A 14 -13.72 -4.37 30.39
C PRO A 14 -12.54 -4.53 29.44
N GLY A 15 -12.51 -3.72 28.38
CA GLY A 15 -11.54 -3.81 27.29
C GLY A 15 -10.12 -3.87 27.82
N VAL A 16 -9.44 -5.00 27.57
CA VAL A 16 -8.04 -5.19 27.95
C VAL A 16 -7.18 -4.21 27.14
N LEU A 17 -6.82 -3.09 27.76
CA LEU A 17 -5.69 -2.27 27.34
C LEU A 17 -4.46 -3.19 27.28
N LEU A 18 -3.87 -3.28 26.10
CA LEU A 18 -2.73 -4.15 25.85
C LEU A 18 -1.53 -3.70 26.73
N PRO A 19 -0.79 -4.62 27.35
CA PRO A 19 0.41 -4.26 28.09
C PRO A 19 1.38 -3.51 27.17
N ARG A 20 1.90 -2.36 27.64
CA ARG A 20 2.79 -1.48 26.85
C ARG A 20 3.99 -2.24 26.26
N ARG A 21 4.53 -3.22 27.00
CA ARG A 21 5.68 -4.04 26.59
C ARG A 21 5.38 -4.90 25.36
N GLU A 22 4.21 -5.52 25.32
CA GLU A 22 3.80 -6.32 24.17
C GLU A 22 3.56 -5.44 22.95
N LEU A 23 2.92 -4.27 23.16
CA LEU A 23 2.73 -3.26 22.12
C LEU A 23 4.05 -2.83 21.51
N ALA A 24 5.03 -2.50 22.35
CA ALA A 24 6.38 -2.16 21.93
C ALA A 24 7.00 -3.31 21.09
N ALA A 25 6.96 -4.55 21.57
CA ALA A 25 7.53 -5.69 20.84
C ALA A 25 6.90 -5.92 19.46
N GLY A 26 5.57 -5.81 19.36
CA GLY A 26 4.87 -5.92 18.07
C GLY A 26 5.23 -4.81 17.09
N TRP A 27 5.40 -3.59 17.60
CA TRP A 27 5.86 -2.45 16.81
C TRP A 27 7.33 -2.57 16.39
N THR A 28 8.22 -3.00 17.29
CA THR A 28 9.62 -3.26 16.99
C THR A 28 9.76 -4.29 15.87
N LEU A 29 9.04 -5.41 15.96
CA LEU A 29 9.05 -6.43 14.91
C LEU A 29 8.55 -5.87 13.56
N MET A 30 7.48 -5.08 13.58
CA MET A 30 6.96 -4.44 12.37
C MET A 30 7.98 -3.50 11.73
N VAL A 31 8.65 -2.67 12.55
CA VAL A 31 9.69 -1.75 12.08
C VAL A 31 10.87 -2.53 11.49
N LEU A 32 11.33 -3.61 12.14
CA LEU A 32 12.42 -4.44 11.60
C LEU A 32 12.07 -5.04 10.24
N ILE A 33 10.87 -5.62 10.11
CA ILE A 33 10.38 -6.15 8.83
C ILE A 33 10.31 -5.05 7.77
N ALA A 34 9.80 -3.88 8.14
CA ALA A 34 9.68 -2.74 7.23
C ALA A 34 11.04 -2.21 6.77
N VAL A 35 12.01 -2.09 7.67
CA VAL A 35 13.38 -1.65 7.36
C VAL A 35 14.05 -2.64 6.40
N LEU A 36 13.93 -3.94 6.66
CA LEU A 36 14.46 -4.98 5.77
C LEU A 36 13.80 -4.93 4.38
N ALA A 37 12.47 -4.79 4.33
CA ALA A 37 11.75 -4.67 3.07
C ALA A 37 12.16 -3.40 2.30
N TRP A 38 12.29 -2.26 2.98
CA TRP A 38 12.81 -1.02 2.38
C TRP A 38 14.24 -1.16 1.87
N ALA A 39 15.14 -1.83 2.60
CA ALA A 39 16.50 -2.06 2.16
C ALA A 39 16.53 -2.86 0.84
N VAL A 40 15.71 -3.90 0.73
CA VAL A 40 15.55 -4.67 -0.51
C VAL A 40 14.97 -3.80 -1.62
N THR A 41 13.90 -3.04 -1.35
CA THR A 41 13.26 -2.16 -2.34
C THR A 41 14.21 -1.07 -2.85
N VAL A 42 15.01 -0.44 -1.98
CA VAL A 42 16.02 0.55 -2.38
C VAL A 42 17.16 -0.10 -3.16
N GLY A 43 17.58 -1.30 -2.77
CA GLY A 43 18.58 -2.07 -3.52
C GLY A 43 18.09 -2.41 -4.93
N GLN A 44 16.82 -2.75 -5.08
CA GLN A 44 16.16 -3.00 -6.37
C GLN A 44 16.08 -1.72 -7.19
N SER A 45 15.57 -0.63 -6.63
CA SER A 45 15.38 0.64 -7.35
C SER A 45 16.70 1.24 -7.86
N ARG A 46 17.81 1.06 -7.14
CA ARG A 46 19.14 1.52 -7.60
C ARG A 46 19.67 0.79 -8.82
N ARG A 47 19.16 -0.41 -9.10
CA ARG A 47 19.57 -1.24 -10.25
C ARG A 47 18.65 -1.05 -11.46
N MET A 48 17.58 -0.28 -11.33
CA MET A 48 16.59 -0.07 -12.37
C MET A 48 16.50 1.42 -12.68
N ALA A 49 16.52 1.76 -13.96
CA ALA A 49 16.26 3.14 -14.39
C ALA A 49 14.79 3.51 -14.11
N VAL A 50 14.54 4.79 -13.87
CA VAL A 50 13.18 5.32 -13.79
C VAL A 50 12.69 5.49 -15.23
N GLU A 51 12.11 4.43 -15.79
CA GLU A 51 11.55 4.43 -17.15
C GLU A 51 10.02 4.40 -17.13
N PRO A 52 9.37 4.97 -18.16
CA PRO A 52 7.92 4.87 -18.32
C PRO A 52 7.45 3.42 -18.48
N GLY A 53 6.25 3.13 -17.96
CA GLY A 53 5.58 1.84 -18.16
C GLY A 53 6.11 0.73 -17.24
N THR A 54 6.22 -0.50 -17.76
CA THR A 54 6.58 -1.69 -16.98
C THR A 54 8.09 -1.92 -16.87
N MET A 55 8.91 -0.98 -17.37
CA MET A 55 10.38 -1.13 -17.50
C MET A 55 10.79 -2.39 -18.29
N GLY A 56 9.99 -2.77 -19.30
CA GLY A 56 10.21 -3.98 -20.11
C GLY A 56 10.01 -5.31 -19.36
N MET A 57 9.60 -5.29 -18.09
CA MET A 57 9.50 -6.51 -17.28
C MET A 57 8.27 -7.35 -17.61
N ALA A 58 8.45 -8.67 -17.57
CA ALA A 58 7.36 -9.62 -17.59
C ALA A 58 6.52 -9.54 -16.29
N PRO A 59 5.22 -9.90 -16.34
CA PRO A 59 4.32 -9.78 -15.20
C PRO A 59 4.82 -10.47 -13.91
N PRO A 60 5.38 -11.69 -13.93
CA PRO A 60 5.82 -12.36 -12.70
C PRO A 60 6.93 -11.59 -11.96
N LEU A 61 7.92 -11.07 -12.70
CA LEU A 61 9.03 -10.31 -12.10
C LEU A 61 8.53 -8.97 -11.55
N PHE A 62 7.70 -8.26 -12.30
CA PHE A 62 7.07 -7.02 -11.84
C PHE A 62 6.28 -7.26 -10.54
N LEU A 63 5.45 -8.31 -10.49
CA LEU A 63 4.66 -8.63 -9.31
C LEU A 63 5.53 -9.00 -8.11
N ALA A 64 6.66 -9.69 -8.31
CA ALA A 64 7.58 -10.00 -7.22
C ALA A 64 8.16 -8.71 -6.60
N LEU A 65 8.64 -7.78 -7.42
CA LEU A 65 9.15 -6.47 -6.97
C LEU A 65 8.04 -5.64 -6.31
N TRP A 66 6.86 -5.62 -6.93
CA TRP A 66 5.67 -4.93 -6.43
C TRP A 66 5.28 -5.43 -5.03
N VAL A 67 5.26 -6.74 -4.80
CA VAL A 67 4.89 -7.31 -3.49
C VAL A 67 5.89 -6.90 -2.42
N VAL A 68 7.19 -6.90 -2.71
CA VAL A 68 8.23 -6.45 -1.77
C VAL A 68 8.05 -4.96 -1.44
N MET A 69 7.82 -4.14 -2.46
CA MET A 69 7.52 -2.72 -2.30
C MET A 69 6.25 -2.49 -1.46
N MET A 70 5.17 -3.22 -1.72
CA MET A 70 3.94 -3.15 -0.93
C MET A 70 4.16 -3.59 0.51
N ALA A 71 5.00 -4.60 0.75
CA ALA A 71 5.39 -4.99 2.09
C ALA A 71 6.10 -3.83 2.81
N ALA A 72 7.07 -3.18 2.16
CA ALA A 72 7.82 -2.05 2.71
C ALA A 72 6.92 -0.84 3.04
N MET A 73 6.03 -0.46 2.12
CA MET A 73 5.23 0.75 2.26
C MET A 73 3.97 0.52 3.11
N MET A 74 3.30 -0.63 2.96
CA MET A 74 1.93 -0.79 3.45
C MET A 74 1.83 -1.53 4.79
N LEU A 75 2.73 -2.48 5.10
CA LEU A 75 2.68 -3.23 6.37
C LEU A 75 2.76 -2.32 7.61
N PRO A 76 3.64 -1.30 7.67
CA PRO A 76 3.67 -0.38 8.80
C PRO A 76 2.33 0.35 9.02
N SER A 77 1.65 0.69 7.92
CA SER A 77 0.40 1.45 7.94
C SER A 77 -0.79 0.67 8.51
N VAL A 78 -0.70 -0.65 8.61
CA VAL A 78 -1.73 -1.55 9.18
C VAL A 78 -1.32 -2.13 10.53
N ALA A 79 -0.22 -1.65 11.12
CA ALA A 79 0.36 -2.19 12.34
C ALA A 79 -0.63 -2.34 13.51
N PRO A 80 -1.50 -1.37 13.84
CA PRO A 80 -2.46 -1.54 14.93
C PRO A 80 -3.37 -2.76 14.74
N VAL A 81 -3.90 -2.97 13.53
CA VAL A 81 -4.78 -4.10 13.21
C VAL A 81 -3.96 -5.41 13.18
N ALA A 82 -2.82 -5.42 12.49
CA ALA A 82 -1.97 -6.60 12.37
C ALA A 82 -1.51 -7.11 13.75
N ILE A 83 -1.03 -6.20 14.61
CA ILE A 83 -0.57 -6.53 15.97
C ILE A 83 -1.72 -7.12 16.81
N THR A 84 -2.91 -6.52 16.76
CA THR A 84 -4.07 -7.06 17.51
C THR A 84 -4.50 -8.44 17.03
N TRP A 85 -4.48 -8.69 15.71
CA TRP A 85 -4.82 -9.98 15.13
C TRP A 85 -3.79 -11.07 15.45
N VAL A 86 -2.49 -10.76 15.26
CA VAL A 86 -1.38 -11.68 15.57
C VAL A 86 -1.39 -12.09 17.05
N ARG A 87 -1.77 -11.18 17.95
CA ARG A 87 -1.97 -11.52 19.37
C ARG A 87 -3.18 -12.42 19.60
N ALA A 88 -4.30 -12.15 18.94
CA ALA A 88 -5.47 -13.02 19.04
C ALA A 88 -5.14 -14.45 18.56
N ILE A 89 -4.33 -14.60 17.50
CA ILE A 89 -3.79 -15.90 17.08
C ILE A 89 -2.92 -16.51 18.18
N GLY A 90 -1.98 -15.74 18.74
CA GLY A 90 -1.05 -16.22 19.77
C GLY A 90 -1.70 -16.68 21.07
N ARG A 91 -2.88 -16.15 21.43
CA ARG A 91 -3.67 -16.60 22.59
C ARG A 91 -4.30 -17.98 22.41
N HIS A 92 -4.47 -18.43 21.17
CA HIS A 92 -5.17 -19.68 20.84
C HIS A 92 -4.29 -20.68 20.07
N SER A 93 -3.03 -20.33 19.77
CA SER A 93 -2.13 -21.16 18.98
C SER A 93 -0.67 -20.88 19.32
N ALA A 94 0.12 -21.94 19.43
CA ALA A 94 1.56 -21.91 19.68
C ALA A 94 2.32 -22.69 18.59
N GLY A 95 3.65 -22.55 18.57
CA GLY A 95 4.52 -23.31 17.67
C GLY A 95 4.19 -23.15 16.17
N PRO A 96 4.31 -24.22 15.36
CA PRO A 96 4.08 -24.16 13.91
C PRO A 96 2.69 -23.67 13.52
N ALA A 97 1.66 -24.02 14.30
CA ALA A 97 0.28 -23.58 14.04
C ALA A 97 0.14 -22.05 14.15
N ARG A 98 0.88 -21.41 15.07
CA ARG A 98 0.90 -19.95 15.18
C ARG A 98 1.52 -19.31 13.96
N VAL A 99 2.66 -19.82 13.51
CA VAL A 99 3.36 -19.33 12.32
C VAL A 99 2.44 -19.43 11.11
N LEU A 100 1.88 -20.61 10.84
CA LEU A 100 0.99 -20.84 9.69
C LEU A 100 -0.20 -19.86 9.66
N ARG A 101 -0.81 -19.57 10.81
CA ARG A 101 -1.94 -18.63 10.90
C ARG A 101 -1.53 -17.18 10.65
N ILE A 102 -0.38 -16.76 11.18
CA ILE A 102 0.17 -15.41 10.91
C ILE A 102 0.54 -15.29 9.44
N THR A 103 1.22 -16.29 8.88
CA THR A 103 1.56 -16.33 7.45
C THR A 103 0.30 -16.30 6.60
N GLY A 104 -0.75 -17.04 6.97
CA GLY A 104 -2.05 -16.97 6.31
C GLY A 104 -2.59 -15.53 6.26
N PHE A 105 -2.61 -14.82 7.40
CA PHE A 105 -3.04 -13.42 7.44
C PHE A 105 -2.20 -12.51 6.52
N VAL A 106 -0.87 -12.59 6.61
CA VAL A 106 0.03 -11.76 5.79
C VAL A 106 -0.11 -12.09 4.31
N SER A 107 -0.18 -13.37 3.94
CA SER A 107 -0.38 -13.81 2.56
C SER A 107 -1.72 -13.31 2.01
N GLY A 108 -2.79 -13.36 2.79
CA GLY A 108 -4.09 -12.85 2.37
C GLY A 108 -4.04 -11.36 2.06
N TYR A 109 -3.37 -10.60 2.94
CA TYR A 109 -3.17 -9.17 2.75
C TYR A 109 -2.36 -8.85 1.49
N LEU A 110 -1.24 -9.57 1.28
CA LEU A 110 -0.40 -9.38 0.10
C LEU A 110 -1.10 -9.84 -1.19
N LEU A 111 -1.94 -10.88 -1.16
CA LEU A 111 -2.72 -11.31 -2.32
C LEU A 111 -3.65 -10.20 -2.85
N ALA A 112 -4.28 -9.43 -1.96
CA ALA A 112 -5.10 -8.29 -2.38
C ALA A 112 -4.23 -7.21 -3.07
N TRP A 113 -3.02 -6.98 -2.57
CA TRP A 113 -2.05 -6.08 -3.17
C TRP A 113 -1.47 -6.59 -4.48
N THR A 114 -1.26 -7.91 -4.62
CA THR A 114 -0.85 -8.56 -5.86
C THR A 114 -1.92 -8.40 -6.93
N ALA A 115 -3.19 -8.61 -6.58
CA ALA A 115 -4.32 -8.39 -7.50
C ALA A 115 -4.38 -6.93 -7.98
N PHE A 116 -4.18 -5.97 -7.07
CA PHE A 116 -4.09 -4.57 -7.45
C PHE A 116 -2.85 -4.27 -8.30
N GLY A 117 -1.70 -4.87 -7.98
CA GLY A 117 -0.47 -4.75 -8.77
C GLY A 117 -0.64 -5.28 -10.21
N LEU A 118 -1.44 -6.31 -10.41
CA LEU A 118 -1.77 -6.81 -11.75
C LEU A 118 -2.57 -5.78 -12.56
N LEU A 119 -3.52 -5.07 -11.92
CA LEU A 119 -4.24 -3.97 -12.56
C LEU A 119 -3.29 -2.82 -12.92
N VAL A 120 -2.39 -2.45 -12.00
CA VAL A 120 -1.38 -1.41 -12.24
C VAL A 120 -0.44 -1.81 -13.37
N TYR A 121 0.00 -3.08 -13.44
CA TYR A 121 0.81 -3.59 -14.53
C TYR A 121 0.10 -3.44 -15.88
N GLY A 122 -1.18 -3.81 -15.95
CA GLY A 122 -1.98 -3.64 -17.17
C GLY A 122 -2.10 -2.17 -17.60
N VAL A 123 -2.34 -1.27 -16.65
CA VAL A 123 -2.34 0.18 -16.90
C VAL A 123 -0.98 0.65 -17.41
N LEU A 124 0.11 0.30 -16.73
CA LEU A 124 1.47 0.67 -17.11
C LEU A 124 1.87 0.15 -18.49
N ALA A 125 1.45 -1.07 -18.85
CA ALA A 125 1.70 -1.66 -20.16
C ALA A 125 0.97 -0.88 -21.27
N VAL A 126 -0.24 -0.39 -21.00
CA VAL A 126 -1.00 0.44 -21.94
C VAL A 126 -0.40 1.85 -22.02
N THR A 127 -0.18 2.51 -20.88
CA THR A 127 0.34 3.87 -20.85
C THR A 127 1.77 3.97 -21.37
N GLY A 128 2.62 2.98 -21.12
CA GLY A 128 3.98 2.93 -21.65
C GLY A 128 4.01 2.97 -23.18
N ARG A 129 3.12 2.22 -23.85
CA ARG A 129 2.98 2.26 -25.32
C ARG A 129 2.51 3.61 -25.85
N LEU A 130 1.64 4.29 -25.11
CA LEU A 130 1.11 5.61 -25.51
C LEU A 130 2.15 6.72 -25.30
N VAL A 131 2.93 6.65 -24.21
CA VAL A 131 3.98 7.64 -23.87
C VAL A 131 5.10 7.63 -24.91
N GLY A 132 5.60 6.45 -25.29
CA GLY A 132 6.65 6.33 -26.31
C GLY A 132 6.24 6.81 -27.71
N GLY A 133 4.95 7.07 -27.94
CA GLY A 133 4.44 7.62 -29.20
C GLY A 133 4.19 9.14 -29.18
N SER A 134 4.15 9.80 -28.01
CA SER A 134 3.86 11.25 -27.93
C SER A 134 4.19 11.86 -26.56
N PRO A 135 5.02 12.93 -26.50
CA PRO A 135 5.22 13.72 -25.29
C PRO A 135 3.95 14.35 -24.72
N ALA A 136 2.93 14.60 -25.57
CA ALA A 136 1.64 15.11 -25.12
C ALA A 136 0.85 14.03 -24.34
N ALA A 137 0.96 12.76 -24.73
CA ALA A 137 0.32 11.67 -24.02
C ALA A 137 0.84 11.54 -22.59
N ALA A 138 2.16 11.65 -22.38
CA ALA A 138 2.78 11.66 -21.05
C ALA A 138 2.18 12.72 -20.13
N ARG A 139 2.04 13.95 -20.63
CA ARG A 139 1.47 15.09 -19.90
C ARG A 139 0.03 14.83 -19.45
N TRP A 140 -0.81 14.36 -20.37
CA TRP A 140 -2.22 14.09 -20.09
C TRP A 140 -2.43 12.85 -19.20
N ILE A 141 -1.60 11.81 -19.35
CA ILE A 141 -1.61 10.64 -18.46
C ILE A 141 -1.24 11.07 -17.03
N GLY A 142 -0.19 11.90 -16.88
CA GLY A 142 0.20 12.43 -15.58
C GLY A 142 -0.89 13.29 -14.94
N ALA A 143 -1.47 14.22 -15.71
CA ALA A 143 -2.59 15.04 -15.26
C ALA A 143 -3.80 14.19 -14.83
N GLY A 144 -4.16 13.18 -15.62
CA GLY A 144 -5.24 12.24 -15.31
C GLY A 144 -4.97 11.43 -14.04
N ALA A 145 -3.74 10.96 -13.84
CA ALA A 145 -3.33 10.23 -12.65
C ALA A 145 -3.47 11.10 -11.38
N PHE A 146 -2.97 12.34 -11.42
CA PHE A 146 -3.15 13.30 -10.32
C PHE A 146 -4.61 13.66 -10.08
N LEU A 147 -5.40 13.86 -11.15
CA LEU A 147 -6.83 14.15 -11.04
C LEU A 147 -7.57 13.01 -10.34
N LEU A 148 -7.37 11.78 -10.79
CA LEU A 148 -7.99 10.59 -10.18
C LEU A 148 -7.59 10.43 -8.71
N ALA A 149 -6.31 10.65 -8.39
CA ALA A 149 -5.81 10.61 -7.02
C ALA A 149 -6.44 11.70 -6.14
N GLY A 150 -6.55 12.93 -6.66
CA GLY A 150 -7.21 14.05 -5.99
C GLY A 150 -8.68 13.78 -5.72
N LEU A 151 -9.43 13.30 -6.71
CA LEU A 151 -10.84 12.94 -6.56
C LEU A 151 -11.03 11.77 -5.58
N GLN A 152 -10.15 10.77 -5.62
CA GLN A 152 -10.14 9.64 -4.69
C GLN A 152 -9.97 10.10 -3.24
N GLN A 153 -9.12 11.11 -2.99
CA GLN A 153 -8.90 11.67 -1.66
C GLN A 153 -10.19 12.22 -1.02
N PHE A 154 -11.09 12.79 -1.83
CA PHE A 154 -12.40 13.28 -1.39
C PHE A 154 -13.53 12.25 -1.57
N GLY A 155 -13.24 11.05 -2.04
CA GLY A 155 -14.24 10.05 -2.39
C GLY A 155 -14.93 9.41 -1.17
N PRO A 156 -16.21 9.01 -1.29
CA PRO A 156 -16.92 8.27 -0.24
C PRO A 156 -16.28 6.91 0.03
N LEU A 157 -15.76 6.24 -1.02
CA LEU A 157 -15.05 4.97 -0.91
C LEU A 157 -13.85 5.09 0.03
N LYS A 158 -12.99 6.11 -0.16
CA LYS A 158 -11.85 6.36 0.72
C LYS A 158 -12.28 6.52 2.17
N ARG A 159 -13.33 7.32 2.43
CA ARG A 159 -13.82 7.54 3.80
C ARG A 159 -14.28 6.24 4.45
N ILE A 160 -15.02 5.39 3.74
CA ILE A 160 -15.48 4.09 4.24
C ILE A 160 -14.27 3.18 4.52
N CYS A 161 -13.35 3.08 3.56
CA CYS A 161 -12.18 2.23 3.67
C CYS A 161 -11.20 2.67 4.76
N LEU A 162 -10.95 3.97 4.87
CA LEU A 162 -10.07 4.53 5.88
C LEU A 162 -10.65 4.35 7.29
N ARG A 163 -11.96 4.57 7.48
CA ARG A 163 -12.61 4.26 8.77
C ARG A 163 -12.46 2.79 9.15
N HIS A 164 -12.57 1.89 8.17
CA HIS A 164 -12.27 0.48 8.41
C HIS A 164 -10.81 0.33 8.84
N CYS A 165 -9.83 0.78 8.06
CA CYS A 165 -8.40 0.65 8.41
C CYS A 165 -8.01 1.20 9.80
N ARG A 166 -8.77 2.15 10.35
CA ARG A 166 -8.51 2.81 11.63
C ARG A 166 -9.12 2.15 12.87
N ASN A 167 -10.01 1.17 12.71
CA ASN A 167 -10.79 0.63 13.84
C ASN A 167 -10.45 -0.84 14.18
N PRO A 168 -9.34 -1.13 14.90
CA PRO A 168 -8.89 -2.51 15.15
C PRO A 168 -9.89 -3.38 15.93
N MET A 169 -10.67 -2.79 16.84
CA MET A 169 -11.61 -3.55 17.69
C MET A 169 -12.83 -4.03 16.91
N PHE A 170 -13.37 -3.18 16.02
CA PHE A 170 -14.50 -3.56 15.16
C PHE A 170 -14.14 -4.75 14.25
N GLN A 171 -12.91 -4.78 13.71
CA GLN A 171 -12.50 -5.92 12.89
C GLN A 171 -12.39 -7.20 13.70
N LEU A 172 -11.87 -7.16 14.94
CA LEU A 172 -11.75 -8.36 15.77
C LEU A 172 -13.12 -9.03 15.97
N ALA A 173 -14.16 -8.23 16.27
CA ALA A 173 -15.54 -8.71 16.40
C ALA A 173 -16.10 -9.25 15.07
N ARG A 174 -15.83 -8.57 13.94
CA ARG A 174 -16.28 -9.02 12.61
C ARG A 174 -15.59 -10.32 12.17
N TYR A 175 -14.29 -10.43 12.40
CA TYR A 175 -13.46 -11.57 12.03
C TYR A 175 -13.64 -12.77 12.95
N ALA A 176 -14.12 -12.57 14.18
CA ALA A 176 -14.53 -13.66 15.06
C ALA A 176 -15.56 -14.58 14.38
N ARG A 177 -16.46 -14.01 13.55
CA ARG A 177 -17.54 -14.72 12.85
C ARG A 177 -17.13 -15.45 11.57
N TYR A 178 -15.89 -15.32 11.10
CA TYR A 178 -15.45 -16.03 9.89
C TYR A 178 -15.38 -17.55 10.13
N ARG A 179 -15.80 -18.33 9.13
CA ARG A 179 -15.69 -19.80 9.13
C ARG A 179 -14.24 -20.24 9.36
N ARG A 180 -14.05 -21.39 10.02
CA ARG A 180 -12.73 -21.89 10.48
C ARG A 180 -11.73 -22.11 9.34
N TRP A 181 -12.19 -22.59 8.17
CA TRP A 181 -11.31 -22.86 7.04
C TRP A 181 -10.74 -21.58 6.42
N ALA A 182 -9.40 -21.54 6.26
CA ALA A 182 -8.66 -20.40 5.74
C ALA A 182 -9.01 -19.06 6.42
N LYS A 183 -9.40 -19.08 7.70
CA LYS A 183 -9.89 -17.91 8.43
C LYS A 183 -8.92 -16.75 8.36
N ASP A 184 -7.66 -16.98 8.76
CA ASP A 184 -6.67 -15.91 8.85
C ASP A 184 -6.32 -15.34 7.47
N LEU A 185 -6.24 -16.19 6.43
CA LEU A 185 -6.08 -15.79 5.03
C LEU A 185 -7.22 -14.87 4.55
N ARG A 186 -8.47 -15.25 4.81
CA ARG A 186 -9.65 -14.45 4.42
C ARG A 186 -9.72 -13.13 5.18
N VAL A 187 -9.31 -13.12 6.44
CA VAL A 187 -9.19 -11.91 7.25
C VAL A 187 -8.14 -10.98 6.66
N GLY A 188 -6.97 -11.51 6.30
CA GLY A 188 -5.91 -10.79 5.60
C GLY A 188 -6.39 -10.19 4.29
N ALA A 189 -7.01 -10.99 3.43
CA ALA A 189 -7.51 -10.56 2.12
C ALA A 189 -8.60 -9.50 2.23
N HIS A 190 -9.56 -9.69 3.13
CA HIS A 190 -10.58 -8.68 3.39
C HIS A 190 -9.94 -7.37 3.84
N HIS A 191 -9.03 -7.39 4.82
CA HIS A 191 -8.35 -6.17 5.26
C HIS A 191 -7.49 -5.53 4.15
N GLY A 192 -6.83 -6.36 3.35
CA GLY A 192 -6.08 -5.94 2.17
C GLY A 192 -6.93 -5.18 1.17
N LEU A 193 -8.14 -5.66 0.85
CA LEU A 193 -9.06 -4.98 -0.06
C LEU A 193 -9.50 -3.61 0.45
N TYR A 194 -9.77 -3.46 1.75
CA TYR A 194 -10.04 -2.14 2.33
C TYR A 194 -8.80 -1.23 2.31
N CYS A 195 -7.61 -1.80 2.51
CA CYS A 195 -6.34 -1.09 2.41
C CYS A 195 -6.07 -0.59 0.99
N VAL A 196 -6.37 -1.39 -0.03
CA VAL A 196 -6.33 -0.94 -1.44
C VAL A 196 -7.37 0.16 -1.63
N GLY A 197 -8.62 -0.03 -1.18
CA GLY A 197 -9.70 0.95 -1.34
C GLY A 197 -9.43 2.34 -0.73
N CYS A 198 -8.68 2.44 0.37
CA CYS A 198 -8.33 3.74 0.95
C CYS A 198 -7.24 4.49 0.17
N CYS A 199 -6.40 3.74 -0.54
CA CYS A 199 -5.05 4.17 -0.81
C CYS A 199 -4.63 3.97 -2.28
N TRP A 200 -5.49 3.36 -3.11
CA TRP A 200 -5.23 3.12 -4.54
C TRP A 200 -4.92 4.41 -5.31
N GLY A 201 -5.60 5.52 -5.01
CA GLY A 201 -5.31 6.82 -5.64
C GLY A 201 -3.88 7.30 -5.38
N LEU A 202 -3.40 7.12 -4.15
CA LEU A 202 -2.01 7.44 -3.78
C LEU A 202 -1.00 6.53 -4.50
N MET A 203 -1.36 5.29 -4.80
CA MET A 203 -0.51 4.38 -5.57
C MET A 203 -0.43 4.78 -7.04
N ILE A 204 -1.53 5.26 -7.61
CA ILE A 204 -1.58 5.72 -9.01
C ILE A 204 -0.63 6.89 -9.26
N VAL A 205 -0.42 7.76 -8.26
CA VAL A 205 0.52 8.89 -8.36
C VAL A 205 1.97 8.44 -8.57
N LEU A 206 2.32 7.20 -8.25
CA LEU A 206 3.64 6.65 -8.58
C LEU A 206 3.84 6.48 -10.09
N ILE A 207 2.78 6.48 -10.91
CA ILE A 207 2.91 6.45 -12.37
C ILE A 207 3.59 7.73 -12.89
N PRO A 208 3.05 8.95 -12.64
CA PRO A 208 3.73 10.18 -13.06
C PRO A 208 5.05 10.45 -12.34
N LEU A 209 5.19 10.04 -11.08
CA LEU A 209 6.40 10.29 -10.29
C LEU A 209 7.51 9.24 -10.48
N GLY A 210 7.19 8.10 -11.08
CA GLY A 210 8.08 6.96 -11.26
C GLY A 210 7.91 5.92 -10.16
N VAL A 211 7.60 4.68 -10.54
CA VAL A 211 7.38 3.56 -9.61
C VAL A 211 8.64 3.22 -8.83
N MET A 212 9.83 3.45 -9.42
CA MET A 212 11.13 3.24 -8.79
C MET A 212 11.72 4.49 -8.11
N ASN A 213 10.97 5.60 -8.10
CA ASN A 213 11.40 6.80 -7.40
C ASN A 213 11.24 6.63 -5.88
N VAL A 214 12.32 6.26 -5.20
CA VAL A 214 12.35 5.99 -3.75
C VAL A 214 11.80 7.16 -2.94
N ALA A 215 12.07 8.40 -3.34
CA ALA A 215 11.58 9.58 -2.64
C ALA A 215 10.05 9.70 -2.76
N ALA A 216 9.50 9.48 -3.96
CA ALA A 216 8.05 9.46 -4.18
C ALA A 216 7.39 8.32 -3.40
N MET A 217 7.98 7.13 -3.42
CA MET A 217 7.50 5.98 -2.64
C MET A 217 7.49 6.28 -1.14
N ALA A 218 8.57 6.83 -0.60
CA ALA A 218 8.66 7.18 0.82
C ALA A 218 7.65 8.25 1.21
N ALA A 219 7.47 9.29 0.39
CA ALA A 219 6.46 10.33 0.61
C ALA A 219 5.04 9.75 0.62
N VAL A 220 4.70 8.91 -0.37
CA VAL A 220 3.40 8.25 -0.45
C VAL A 220 3.17 7.31 0.74
N ALA A 221 4.17 6.51 1.12
CA ALA A 221 4.09 5.64 2.30
C ALA A 221 3.85 6.45 3.58
N GLY A 222 4.57 7.57 3.74
CA GLY A 222 4.42 8.49 4.86
C GLY A 222 3.01 9.09 4.94
N VAL A 223 2.47 9.57 3.82
CA VAL A 223 1.10 10.07 3.73
C VAL A 223 0.10 8.99 4.15
N ILE A 224 0.21 7.78 3.62
CA ILE A 224 -0.70 6.66 3.95
C ILE A 224 -0.61 6.29 5.43
N PHE A 225 0.60 6.22 5.96
CA PHE A 225 0.84 5.93 7.36
C PHE A 225 0.18 6.99 8.25
N LEU A 226 0.39 8.27 7.96
CA LEU A 226 -0.19 9.39 8.71
C LEU A 226 -1.71 9.46 8.56
N GLU A 227 -2.27 9.25 7.37
CA GLU A 227 -3.72 9.21 7.17
C GLU A 227 -4.41 8.12 8.02
N LYS A 228 -3.75 6.96 8.17
CA LYS A 228 -4.28 5.83 8.94
C LYS A 228 -4.04 5.98 10.45
N LEU A 229 -2.89 6.48 10.89
CA LEU A 229 -2.55 6.44 12.31
C LEU A 229 -2.74 7.76 13.03
N TRP A 230 -2.68 8.88 12.32
CA TRP A 230 -2.77 10.19 12.94
C TRP A 230 -4.22 10.60 13.20
N TRP A 231 -4.48 11.23 14.34
CA TRP A 231 -5.81 11.72 14.71
C TRP A 231 -6.36 12.73 13.69
N ARG A 232 -5.49 13.58 13.11
CA ARG A 232 -5.80 14.55 12.04
C ARG A 232 -5.71 13.97 10.62
N GLY A 233 -5.58 12.66 10.46
CA GLY A 233 -5.51 12.00 9.15
C GLY A 233 -6.55 12.46 8.11
N PRO A 234 -7.83 12.74 8.48
CA PRO A 234 -8.82 13.27 7.53
C PRO A 234 -8.52 14.67 7.01
N TRP A 235 -7.81 15.51 7.77
CA TRP A 235 -7.34 16.81 7.29
C TRP A 235 -6.17 16.66 6.33
N LEU A 236 -5.22 15.79 6.67
CA LEU A 236 -4.10 15.44 5.78
C LEU A 236 -4.61 14.91 4.43
N ALA A 237 -5.56 13.98 4.44
CA ALA A 237 -6.16 13.44 3.21
C ALA A 237 -6.75 14.54 2.32
N ARG A 238 -7.44 15.54 2.91
CA ARG A 238 -7.98 16.68 2.16
C ARG A 238 -6.87 17.57 1.60
N ALA A 239 -5.86 17.89 2.40
CA ALA A 239 -4.72 18.70 1.94
C ALA A 239 -3.98 18.02 0.78
N VAL A 240 -3.71 16.73 0.90
CA VAL A 240 -3.11 15.92 -0.17
C VAL A 240 -4.02 15.84 -1.40
N GLY A 241 -5.33 15.73 -1.21
CA GLY A 241 -6.30 15.79 -2.29
C GLY A 241 -6.24 17.12 -3.06
N VAL A 242 -6.23 18.25 -2.36
CA VAL A 242 -6.06 19.57 -2.99
C VAL A 242 -4.74 19.65 -3.74
N ALA A 243 -3.64 19.20 -3.12
CA ALA A 243 -2.32 19.21 -3.75
C ALA A 243 -2.32 18.41 -5.07
N PHE A 244 -2.95 17.23 -5.11
CA PHE A 244 -3.07 16.46 -6.34
C PHE A 244 -3.96 17.13 -7.39
N LEU A 245 -5.04 17.81 -7.01
CA LEU A 245 -5.85 18.57 -7.97
C LEU A 245 -5.07 19.74 -8.58
N VAL A 246 -4.24 20.43 -7.77
CA VAL A 246 -3.34 21.47 -8.27
C VAL A 246 -2.30 20.87 -9.22
N LEU A 247 -1.66 19.76 -8.85
CA LEU A 247 -0.71 19.06 -9.71
C LEU A 247 -1.35 18.58 -11.03
N ALA A 248 -2.63 18.17 -10.99
CA ALA A 248 -3.36 17.80 -12.20
C ALA A 248 -3.50 18.96 -13.20
N VAL A 249 -3.72 20.18 -12.69
CA VAL A 249 -3.81 21.40 -13.53
C VAL A 249 -2.44 21.83 -14.04
N LEU A 250 -1.38 21.66 -13.25
CA LEU A 250 -0.02 22.10 -13.61
C LEU A 250 0.73 21.11 -14.52
N ALA A 251 0.46 19.81 -14.40
CA ALA A 251 1.15 18.74 -15.12
C ALA A 251 1.20 18.92 -16.66
N PRO A 252 0.14 19.41 -17.35
CA PRO A 252 0.19 19.67 -18.79
C PRO A 252 1.21 20.73 -19.22
N PHE A 253 1.55 21.65 -18.32
CA PHE A 253 2.42 22.78 -18.60
C PHE A 253 3.86 22.55 -18.12
N GLN A 254 4.06 21.64 -17.17
CA GLN A 254 5.35 21.48 -16.48
C GLN A 254 5.82 20.03 -16.49
N GLY A 255 6.62 19.66 -17.49
CA GLY A 255 7.12 18.30 -17.68
C GLY A 255 7.99 17.77 -16.53
N TRP A 256 8.69 18.65 -15.78
CA TRP A 256 9.52 18.27 -14.63
C TRP A 256 8.70 17.70 -13.46
N LEU A 257 7.38 17.94 -13.41
CA LEU A 257 6.49 17.33 -12.42
C LEU A 257 6.25 15.83 -12.67
N LEU A 258 6.68 15.31 -13.83
CA LEU A 258 6.39 13.98 -14.32
C LEU A 258 7.66 13.14 -14.56
N PRO A 259 8.58 13.02 -13.57
CA PRO A 259 9.86 12.34 -13.77
C PRO A 259 9.72 10.86 -14.15
N GLY A 260 8.59 10.21 -13.81
CA GLY A 260 8.31 8.83 -14.21
C GLY A 260 7.82 8.64 -15.65
N LEU A 261 7.54 9.73 -16.35
CA LEU A 261 7.03 9.73 -17.73
C LEU A 261 7.99 10.41 -18.70
N GLN A 262 9.16 10.84 -18.22
CA GLN A 262 10.24 11.33 -19.07
C GLN A 262 11.04 10.13 -19.58
N GLU A 263 11.39 10.15 -20.87
CA GLU A 263 12.44 9.25 -21.36
C GLU A 263 13.78 9.74 -20.81
N ALA A 264 14.61 8.82 -20.32
CA ALA A 264 15.96 9.17 -19.91
C ALA A 264 16.69 9.79 -21.12
N PRO A 265 17.43 10.89 -20.97
CA PRO A 265 18.17 11.46 -22.09
C PRO A 265 19.15 10.40 -22.62
N MET A 266 18.97 9.99 -23.87
CA MET A 266 19.96 9.22 -24.63
C MET A 266 21.13 10.14 -25.00
N GLY A 267 21.98 10.47 -24.03
CA GLY A 267 23.13 11.33 -24.26
C GLY A 267 24.16 11.18 -23.16
N ASP A 268 25.18 10.35 -23.43
CA ASP A 268 26.60 10.49 -23.03
C ASP A 268 27.37 9.14 -23.04
N MET A 269 27.12 8.25 -24.02
CA MET A 269 28.01 7.10 -24.28
C MET A 269 28.61 7.03 -25.70
N ASP A 270 28.25 7.96 -26.60
CA ASP A 270 28.70 7.92 -28.01
C ASP A 270 29.71 9.02 -28.39
N MET A 271 30.34 9.72 -27.44
CA MET A 271 31.32 10.78 -27.76
C MET A 271 32.76 10.50 -27.31
N ASP A 272 33.16 9.24 -27.08
CA ASP A 272 34.55 8.91 -26.71
C ASP A 272 35.20 7.84 -27.63
N MET A 273 34.84 7.83 -28.91
CA MET A 273 35.66 7.21 -29.97
C MET A 273 36.15 8.28 -30.95
N GLY A 274 37.06 9.12 -30.47
CA GLY A 274 37.92 9.90 -31.36
C GLY A 274 38.83 8.96 -32.18
N PRO A 275 39.04 9.20 -33.48
CA PRO A 275 39.90 8.34 -34.28
C PRO A 275 41.35 8.49 -33.80
N ALA A 276 41.95 7.39 -33.36
CA ALA A 276 43.39 7.32 -33.16
C ALA A 276 44.08 7.66 -34.49
N ARG A 277 44.77 8.79 -34.52
CA ARG A 277 45.80 9.11 -35.52
C ARG A 277 47.16 8.85 -34.90
#